data_AF-A0A260RCB5-F1
#
_entry.id   AF-A0A260RCB5-F1
#
_cell.length_a   1.000
_cell.length_b   1.000
_cell.length_c   1.000
_cell.angle_alpha   90.00
_cell.angle_beta   90.00
_cell.angle_gamma   90.00
#
_symmetry.space_group_name_H-M   'P 1'
#
loop_
_entity.id
_entity.type
_entity.pdbx_description
1 polymer ?
#
loop_
_entity_poly.entity_id
_entity_poly.type
_entity_poly.pdbx_seq_one_letter_code
_entity_poly.pdbx_strand_id
1 'polypeptide(L)'
;MHPFLEHRERVLTGSWTPLDGARVTSSTLPEPWLSALERLGHDLQVRQHGLRIEHIEWAAMYDPDGGAVWLESAVTVEGSDPGGLGGNGYGAQVDANVDEALVSMADLVQLQVAEEHTAWPWGDEGGFMSPSLLDGVAVWIDRTGSSTPIGTLAEPH
;
A
#
# COMPACT_ATOMS: atom_id res chain seq x y z
N MET A 1 -7.39 23.29 9.90
CA MET A 1 -7.49 23.64 8.47
C MET A 1 -6.07 23.76 7.96
N HIS A 2 -5.54 22.71 7.31
CA HIS A 2 -4.15 22.66 6.88
C HIS A 2 -4.03 23.23 5.46
N PRO A 3 -3.23 24.28 5.23
CA PRO A 3 -3.09 24.92 3.91
C PRO A 3 -2.33 24.09 2.86
N PHE A 4 -1.86 22.88 3.19
CA PHE A 4 -1.04 22.03 2.32
C PHE A 4 -1.81 21.19 1.29
N LEU A 5 -3.14 21.29 1.24
CA LEU A 5 -3.97 20.42 0.39
C LEU A 5 -4.30 21.00 -0.99
N GLU A 6 -4.04 22.29 -1.26
CA GLU A 6 -4.53 22.94 -2.49
C GLU A 6 -3.67 22.69 -3.75
N HIS A 7 -2.48 22.08 -3.63
CA HIS A 7 -1.54 21.93 -4.76
C HIS A 7 -1.09 20.48 -5.04
N ARG A 8 -1.80 19.47 -4.53
CA ARG A 8 -1.43 18.09 -4.82
C ARG A 8 -1.88 17.69 -6.21
N GLU A 9 -0.94 17.25 -7.04
CA GLU A 9 -1.21 16.77 -8.39
C GLU A 9 -1.43 15.25 -8.36
N ARG A 10 -2.46 14.76 -9.05
CA ARG A 10 -2.65 13.33 -9.23
C ARG A 10 -1.72 12.81 -10.33
N VAL A 11 -0.79 11.96 -9.95
CA VAL A 11 0.30 11.45 -10.82
C VAL A 11 0.23 9.95 -11.07
N LEU A 12 -0.69 9.23 -10.41
CA LEU A 12 -1.02 7.85 -10.71
C LEU A 12 -2.50 7.59 -10.43
N THR A 13 -3.13 6.78 -11.28
CA THR A 13 -4.39 6.11 -11.00
C THR A 13 -4.23 4.62 -11.27
N GLY A 14 -4.79 3.80 -10.41
CA GLY A 14 -4.79 2.36 -10.60
C GLY A 14 -5.88 1.70 -9.79
N SER A 15 -5.93 0.38 -9.91
CA SER A 15 -6.79 -0.45 -9.09
C SER A 15 -6.16 -1.80 -8.84
N TRP A 16 -6.73 -2.53 -7.89
CA TRP A 16 -6.35 -3.89 -7.59
C TRP A 16 -7.61 -4.74 -7.35
N THR A 17 -7.56 -5.98 -7.82
CA THR A 17 -8.49 -7.04 -7.41
C THR A 17 -7.71 -8.33 -7.18
N PRO A 18 -8.25 -9.29 -6.39
CA PRO A 18 -7.62 -10.60 -6.22
C PRO A 18 -7.40 -11.34 -7.54
N LEU A 19 -8.27 -11.14 -8.54
CA LEU A 19 -8.20 -11.83 -9.84
C LEU A 19 -7.17 -11.20 -10.78
N ASP A 20 -7.13 -9.88 -10.83
CA ASP A 20 -6.37 -9.14 -11.85
C ASP A 20 -5.02 -8.63 -11.34
N GLY A 21 -4.79 -8.65 -10.02
CA GLY A 21 -3.64 -8.01 -9.40
C GLY A 21 -3.68 -6.49 -9.55
N ALA A 22 -2.51 -5.86 -9.40
CA ALA A 22 -2.35 -4.42 -9.57
C ALA A 22 -2.49 -4.04 -11.06
N ARG A 23 -3.33 -3.05 -11.35
CA ARG A 23 -3.50 -2.47 -12.69
C ARG A 23 -3.39 -0.96 -12.62
N VAL A 24 -2.40 -0.40 -13.30
CA VAL A 24 -2.23 1.04 -13.44
C VAL A 24 -2.94 1.51 -14.71
N THR A 25 -3.83 2.49 -14.57
CA THR A 25 -4.59 3.04 -15.69
C THR A 25 -3.96 4.31 -16.26
N SER A 26 -3.27 5.08 -15.42
CA SER A 26 -2.50 6.26 -15.81
C SER A 26 -1.38 6.46 -14.81
N SER A 27 -0.18 6.81 -15.28
CA SER A 27 0.89 7.25 -14.40
C SER A 27 1.90 8.13 -15.12
N THR A 28 2.38 9.14 -14.40
CA THR A 28 3.56 9.94 -14.74
C THR A 28 4.73 9.66 -13.79
N LEU A 29 4.55 8.72 -12.85
CA LEU A 29 5.57 8.36 -11.88
C LEU A 29 6.70 7.52 -12.51
N PRO A 30 7.90 7.56 -11.92
CA PRO A 30 8.99 6.69 -12.33
C PRO A 30 8.67 5.20 -12.15
N GLU A 31 9.31 4.35 -12.96
CA GLU A 31 9.15 2.89 -12.94
C GLU A 31 9.24 2.24 -11.54
N PRO A 32 10.10 2.69 -10.61
CA PRO A 32 10.13 2.15 -9.25
C PRO A 32 8.78 2.13 -8.53
N TRP A 33 7.92 3.12 -8.76
CA TRP A 33 6.58 3.18 -8.18
C TRP A 33 5.67 2.09 -8.75
N LEU A 34 5.77 1.80 -10.05
CA LEU A 34 4.97 0.76 -10.70
C LEU A 34 5.40 -0.63 -10.22
N SER A 35 6.71 -0.86 -10.15
CA SER A 35 7.29 -2.10 -9.62
C SER A 35 6.94 -2.32 -8.14
N ALA A 36 6.95 -1.26 -7.32
CA ALA A 36 6.53 -1.33 -5.92
C ALA A 36 5.05 -1.72 -5.82
N LEU A 37 4.18 -1.09 -6.62
CA LEU A 37 2.74 -1.35 -6.59
C LEU A 37 2.40 -2.80 -7.00
N GLU A 38 3.13 -3.35 -7.98
CA GLU A 38 3.01 -4.75 -8.39
C GLU A 38 3.40 -5.70 -7.24
N ARG A 39 4.55 -5.45 -6.59
CA ARG A 39 5.00 -6.23 -5.42
C ARG A 39 4.00 -6.15 -4.27
N LEU A 40 3.46 -4.97 -3.99
CA LEU A 40 2.44 -4.81 -2.95
C LEU A 40 1.16 -5.58 -3.30
N GLY A 41 0.75 -5.51 -4.56
CA GLY A 41 -0.41 -6.21 -5.10
C GLY A 41 -0.35 -7.73 -4.96
N HIS A 42 0.84 -8.31 -5.02
CA HIS A 42 1.04 -9.74 -4.75
C HIS A 42 0.64 -10.10 -3.32
N ASP A 43 1.14 -9.36 -2.33
CA ASP A 43 0.92 -9.64 -0.92
C ASP A 43 -0.50 -9.34 -0.46
N LEU A 44 -1.19 -8.41 -1.13
CA LEU A 44 -2.59 -8.11 -0.87
C LEU A 44 -3.51 -9.32 -1.07
N GLN A 45 -3.09 -10.35 -1.81
CA GLN A 45 -3.90 -11.54 -2.06
C GLN A 45 -4.03 -12.48 -0.86
N VAL A 46 -3.11 -12.38 0.11
CA VAL A 46 -2.93 -13.39 1.16
C VAL A 46 -2.89 -12.76 2.54
N ARG A 47 -2.98 -13.60 3.59
CA ARG A 47 -2.75 -13.21 4.99
C ARG A 47 -3.66 -12.06 5.46
N GLN A 48 -4.90 -12.02 4.96
CA GLN A 48 -5.94 -11.13 5.45
C GLN A 48 -6.61 -11.76 6.67
N HIS A 49 -6.79 -10.99 7.75
CA HIS A 49 -7.52 -11.42 8.93
C HIS A 49 -8.73 -10.50 9.13
N GLY A 50 -9.93 -11.02 8.90
CA GLY A 50 -11.17 -10.25 8.88
C GLY A 50 -11.93 -10.48 7.59
N LEU A 51 -12.52 -9.40 7.05
CA LEU A 51 -13.21 -9.43 5.76
C LEU A 51 -12.21 -9.52 4.62
N ARG A 52 -12.62 -10.12 3.51
CA ARG A 52 -11.75 -10.23 2.34
C ARG A 52 -11.73 -8.90 1.58
N ILE A 53 -10.56 -8.44 1.18
CA ILE A 53 -10.42 -7.30 0.26
C ILE A 53 -10.86 -7.75 -1.13
N GLU A 54 -11.89 -7.11 -1.69
CA GLU A 54 -12.42 -7.42 -3.01
C GLU A 54 -11.86 -6.48 -4.07
N HIS A 55 -11.64 -5.22 -3.70
CA HIS A 55 -11.20 -4.18 -4.62
C HIS A 55 -10.44 -3.08 -3.89
N ILE A 56 -9.45 -2.49 -4.56
CA ILE A 56 -8.84 -1.24 -4.12
C ILE A 56 -8.74 -0.30 -5.32
N GLU A 57 -9.18 0.94 -5.18
CA GLU A 57 -8.82 2.02 -6.10
C GLU A 57 -7.64 2.80 -5.54
N TRP A 58 -6.71 3.18 -6.40
CA TRP A 58 -5.51 3.91 -6.02
C TRP A 58 -5.41 5.25 -6.75
N ALA A 59 -4.99 6.28 -6.02
CA ALA A 59 -4.57 7.56 -6.57
C ALA A 59 -3.28 8.00 -5.88
N ALA A 60 -2.19 8.21 -6.64
CA ALA A 60 -0.99 8.81 -6.06
C ALA A 60 -1.03 10.33 -6.22
N MET A 61 -0.77 11.04 -5.12
CA MET A 61 -0.80 12.48 -5.02
C MET A 61 0.61 13.01 -4.78
N TYR A 62 1.12 13.80 -5.71
CA TYR A 62 2.42 14.46 -5.65
C TYR A 62 2.31 15.84 -5.01
N ASP A 63 3.18 16.11 -4.03
CA ASP A 63 3.39 17.42 -3.44
C ASP A 63 4.57 18.12 -4.13
N PRO A 64 4.32 19.17 -4.95
CA PRO A 64 5.39 19.86 -5.67
C PRO A 64 6.32 20.67 -4.75
N ASP A 65 5.88 21.01 -3.54
CA ASP A 65 6.69 21.78 -2.60
C ASP A 65 7.69 20.89 -1.85
N GLY A 66 7.27 19.67 -1.52
CA GLY A 66 8.06 18.69 -0.75
C GLY A 66 8.72 17.58 -1.58
N GLY A 67 8.36 17.45 -2.86
CA GLY A 67 8.87 16.40 -3.75
C GLY A 67 8.35 15.00 -3.42
N ALA A 68 7.39 14.86 -2.50
CA ALA A 68 6.91 13.59 -2.00
C ALA A 68 5.60 13.16 -2.66
N VAL A 69 5.36 11.85 -2.66
CA VAL A 69 4.18 11.21 -3.23
C VAL A 69 3.51 10.34 -2.16
N TRP A 70 2.19 10.46 -2.07
CA TRP A 70 1.34 9.64 -1.20
C TRP A 70 0.39 8.80 -2.04
N LEU A 71 0.33 7.49 -1.77
CA LEU A 71 -0.66 6.59 -2.35
C LEU A 71 -1.95 6.62 -1.53
N GLU A 72 -2.96 7.33 -2.03
CA GLU A 72 -4.32 7.25 -1.51
C GLU A 72 -5.00 5.99 -2.04
N SER A 73 -5.78 5.33 -1.17
CA SER A 73 -6.48 4.09 -1.44
C SER A 73 -7.94 4.21 -1.04
N ALA A 74 -8.84 3.64 -1.85
CA ALA A 74 -10.22 3.38 -1.48
C ALA A 74 -10.37 1.85 -1.44
N VAL A 75 -10.44 1.30 -0.23
CA VAL A 75 -10.50 -0.16 -0.01
C VAL A 75 -11.96 -0.58 0.04
N THR A 76 -12.29 -1.66 -0.66
CA THR A 76 -13.60 -2.31 -0.61
C THR A 76 -13.41 -3.75 -0.14
N VAL A 77 -14.10 -4.10 0.94
CA VAL A 77 -14.10 -5.44 1.52
C VAL A 77 -15.44 -6.14 1.30
N GLU A 78 -15.47 -7.46 1.48
CA GLU A 78 -16.65 -8.31 1.30
C GLU A 78 -17.90 -7.74 1.99
N GLY A 79 -18.94 -7.51 1.19
CA GLY A 79 -20.25 -7.05 1.67
C GLY A 79 -20.34 -5.56 1.99
N SER A 80 -19.30 -4.77 1.69
CA SER A 80 -19.28 -3.32 1.88
C SER A 80 -19.37 -2.55 0.55
N ASP A 81 -19.89 -1.33 0.63
CA ASP A 81 -19.78 -0.36 -0.47
C ASP A 81 -18.36 0.23 -0.53
N PRO A 82 -17.88 0.68 -1.70
CA PRO A 82 -16.57 1.32 -1.80
C PRO A 82 -16.43 2.57 -0.92
N GLY A 83 -15.34 2.62 -0.16
CA GLY A 83 -14.95 3.80 0.62
C GLY A 83 -14.48 4.98 -0.25
N GLY A 84 -14.16 6.10 0.41
CA GLY A 84 -13.49 7.22 -0.24
C GLY A 84 -11.97 7.00 -0.34
N LEU A 85 -11.31 7.69 -1.27
CA LEU A 85 -9.84 7.73 -1.31
C LEU A 85 -9.31 8.36 -0.01
N GLY A 86 -8.52 7.58 0.72
CA GLY A 86 -7.88 7.97 1.97
C GLY A 86 -6.45 7.44 2.05
N GLY A 87 -5.68 7.96 3.00
CA GLY A 87 -4.28 7.62 3.16
C GLY A 87 -3.65 8.55 4.17
N ASN A 88 -3.67 8.14 5.44
CA ASN A 88 -2.84 8.74 6.47
C ASN A 88 -1.55 7.92 6.57
N GLY A 89 -0.39 8.55 6.67
CA GLY A 89 0.88 7.84 6.70
C GLY A 89 2.00 8.61 6.01
N TYR A 90 3.11 7.93 5.79
CA TYR A 90 4.33 8.55 5.29
C TYR A 90 4.46 8.37 3.77
N GLY A 91 4.52 9.47 3.03
CA GLY A 91 4.87 9.47 1.61
C GLY A 91 6.37 9.30 1.40
N ALA A 92 6.76 8.86 0.20
CA ALA A 92 8.16 8.76 -0.22
C ALA A 92 8.50 9.87 -1.24
N GLN A 93 9.80 10.18 -1.39
CA GLN A 93 10.24 11.11 -2.44
C GLN A 93 9.91 10.54 -3.83
N VAL A 94 9.60 11.42 -4.79
CA VAL A 94 9.21 10.99 -6.15
C VAL A 94 10.29 10.16 -6.84
N ASP A 95 11.56 10.40 -6.53
CA ASP A 95 12.74 9.68 -7.04
C ASP A 95 13.20 8.52 -6.14
N ALA A 96 12.39 8.15 -5.14
CA ALA A 96 12.65 7.01 -4.27
C ALA A 96 12.88 5.72 -5.08
N ASN A 97 13.74 4.85 -4.55
CA ASN A 97 13.93 3.53 -5.12
C ASN A 97 12.70 2.63 -4.86
N VAL A 98 12.68 1.44 -5.46
CA VAL A 98 11.54 0.51 -5.39
C VAL A 98 11.19 0.18 -3.94
N ASP A 99 12.18 -0.13 -3.11
CA ASP A 99 11.94 -0.59 -1.74
C ASP A 99 11.51 0.56 -0.80
N GLU A 100 12.03 1.77 -1.01
CA GLU A 100 11.56 2.97 -0.30
C GLU A 100 10.11 3.32 -0.65
N ALA A 101 9.78 3.32 -1.94
CA ALA A 101 8.40 3.54 -2.40
C ALA A 101 7.47 2.44 -1.87
N LEU A 102 7.93 1.18 -1.88
CA LEU A 102 7.14 0.03 -1.42
C LEU A 102 6.80 0.09 0.08
N VAL A 103 7.76 0.45 0.94
CA VAL A 103 7.49 0.63 2.38
C VAL A 103 6.47 1.73 2.61
N SER A 104 6.59 2.86 1.90
CA SER A 104 5.62 3.97 1.97
C SER A 104 4.22 3.54 1.52
N MET A 105 4.10 2.85 0.37
CA MET A 105 2.81 2.35 -0.11
C MET A 105 2.19 1.33 0.84
N ALA A 106 3.01 0.42 1.38
CA ALA A 106 2.58 -0.60 2.31
C ALA A 106 2.00 -0.01 3.60
N ASP A 107 2.64 1.01 4.17
CA ASP A 107 2.16 1.74 5.36
C ASP A 107 0.79 2.39 5.09
N LEU A 108 0.70 3.14 4.00
CA LEU A 108 -0.53 3.86 3.61
C LEU A 108 -1.70 2.91 3.32
N VAL A 109 -1.45 1.82 2.57
CA VAL A 109 -2.49 0.83 2.24
C VAL A 109 -2.91 0.05 3.49
N GLN A 110 -1.97 -0.34 4.35
CA GLN A 110 -2.28 -1.06 5.59
C GLN A 110 -3.22 -0.25 6.49
N LEU A 111 -2.99 1.06 6.62
CA LEU A 111 -3.85 1.92 7.41
C LEU A 111 -5.26 1.99 6.82
N GLN A 112 -5.40 2.11 5.51
CA GLN A 112 -6.72 2.13 4.88
C GLN A 112 -7.45 0.79 4.97
N VAL A 113 -6.73 -0.34 4.90
CA VAL A 113 -7.31 -1.68 5.11
C VAL A 113 -7.80 -1.83 6.56
N ALA A 114 -7.08 -1.27 7.53
CA ALA A 114 -7.47 -1.30 8.94
C ALA A 114 -8.77 -0.50 9.21
N GLU A 115 -9.00 0.60 8.50
CA GLU A 115 -10.26 1.37 8.57
C GLU A 115 -11.47 0.52 8.11
N GLU A 116 -11.26 -0.42 7.19
CA GLU A 116 -12.26 -1.41 6.75
C GLU A 116 -12.36 -2.62 7.69
N HIS A 117 -11.90 -2.47 8.94
CA HIS A 117 -11.93 -3.51 10.00
C HIS A 117 -11.28 -4.83 9.59
N THR A 118 -10.32 -4.77 8.67
CA THR A 118 -9.55 -5.91 8.19
C THR A 118 -8.09 -5.71 8.59
N ALA A 119 -7.47 -6.75 9.13
CA ALA A 119 -6.06 -6.73 9.47
C ALA A 119 -5.23 -7.35 8.36
N TRP A 120 -4.23 -6.62 7.85
CA TRP A 120 -3.35 -7.13 6.79
C TRP A 120 -1.99 -6.41 6.79
N PRO A 121 -0.88 -7.12 6.51
CA PRO A 121 -0.78 -8.57 6.53
C PRO A 121 -0.75 -9.10 7.96
N TRP A 122 -1.36 -10.28 8.16
CA TRP A 122 -1.39 -10.97 9.44
C TRP A 122 -0.22 -11.97 9.54
N GLY A 123 0.53 -11.90 10.65
CA GLY A 123 1.66 -12.80 10.91
C GLY A 123 1.21 -14.21 11.29
N ASP A 124 2.07 -15.21 11.08
CA ASP A 124 1.78 -16.62 11.40
C ASP A 124 1.59 -16.83 12.92
N GLU A 125 2.35 -16.10 13.72
CA GLU A 125 2.20 -16.06 15.18
C GLU A 125 1.07 -15.13 15.64
N GLY A 126 0.30 -14.56 14.71
CA GLY A 126 -0.73 -13.56 14.95
C GLY A 126 -0.19 -12.13 15.09
N GLY A 127 -1.09 -11.16 14.93
CA GLY A 127 -0.79 -9.74 14.94
C GLY A 127 -0.49 -9.17 13.56
N PHE A 128 -0.58 -7.85 13.44
CA PHE A 128 -0.17 -7.12 12.24
C PHE A 128 1.32 -7.27 12.01
N MET A 129 1.71 -7.43 10.76
CA MET A 129 3.09 -7.24 10.32
C MET A 129 3.27 -5.79 9.89
N SER A 130 4.38 -5.16 10.27
CA SER A 130 4.65 -3.76 9.90
C SER A 130 5.63 -3.69 8.73
N PRO A 131 5.43 -2.79 7.76
CA PRO A 131 6.40 -2.58 6.69
C PRO A 131 7.64 -1.88 7.26
N SER A 132 8.82 -2.26 6.78
CA SER A 132 10.08 -1.66 7.19
C SER A 132 11.13 -1.79 6.10
N LEU A 133 12.18 -0.97 6.19
CA LEU A 133 13.34 -1.05 5.32
C LEU A 133 14.50 -1.65 6.10
N LEU A 134 14.90 -2.88 5.77
CA LEU A 134 16.01 -3.58 6.40
C LEU A 134 17.12 -3.82 5.36
N ASP A 135 18.31 -3.25 5.61
CA ASP A 135 19.46 -3.32 4.69
C ASP A 135 19.12 -2.92 3.24
N GLY A 136 18.21 -1.95 3.08
CA GLY A 136 17.75 -1.45 1.78
C GLY A 136 16.68 -2.30 1.10
N VAL A 137 16.16 -3.33 1.77
CA VAL A 137 15.09 -4.19 1.26
C VAL A 137 13.80 -3.93 2.02
N ALA A 138 12.69 -3.76 1.29
CA ALA A 138 11.37 -3.63 1.87
C ALA A 138 10.93 -4.99 2.43
N VAL A 139 10.65 -5.04 3.73
CA VAL A 139 10.23 -6.25 4.45
C VAL A 139 8.99 -6.01 5.30
N TRP A 140 8.18 -7.04 5.46
CA TRP A 140 7.22 -7.15 6.55
C TRP A 140 7.93 -7.70 7.80
N ILE A 141 7.75 -7.04 8.94
CA ILE A 141 8.26 -7.49 10.24
C ILE A 141 7.08 -7.92 11.10
N ASP A 142 7.08 -9.16 11.58
CA ASP A 142 6.05 -9.65 12.49
C ASP A 142 6.35 -9.31 13.96
N ARG A 143 5.42 -9.67 14.86
CA ARG A 143 5.56 -9.41 16.31
C ARG A 143 6.76 -10.12 16.97
N THR A 144 7.33 -11.13 16.33
CA THR A 144 8.52 -11.85 16.81
C THR A 144 9.82 -11.18 16.35
N GLY A 145 9.73 -10.21 15.43
CA GLY A 145 10.87 -9.59 14.77
C GLY A 145 11.34 -10.35 13.53
N SER A 146 10.62 -11.39 13.11
CA SER A 146 10.94 -12.11 11.88
C SER A 146 10.58 -11.24 10.68
N SER A 147 11.46 -11.21 9.68
CA SER A 147 11.28 -10.39 8.47
C SER A 147 11.04 -11.25 7.24
N THR A 148 10.11 -10.80 6.39
CA THR A 148 9.80 -11.42 5.09
C THR A 148 9.78 -10.33 4.02
N PRO A 149 10.45 -10.47 2.87
CA PRO A 149 10.41 -9.45 1.81
C PRO A 149 8.99 -9.14 1.33
N ILE A 150 8.68 -7.85 1.15
CA ILE A 150 7.39 -7.44 0.57
C ILE A 150 7.35 -7.86 -0.91
N GLY A 151 6.23 -8.47 -1.30
CA GLY A 151 5.99 -9.12 -2.60
C GLY A 151 6.30 -10.62 -2.60
N THR A 152 6.50 -11.22 -1.42
CA THR A 152 6.81 -12.66 -1.29
C THR A 152 5.94 -13.39 -0.27
N LEU A 153 4.92 -12.72 0.29
CA LEU A 153 4.01 -13.39 1.22
C LEU A 153 3.24 -14.51 0.51
N ALA A 154 3.03 -15.59 1.24
CA ALA A 154 2.21 -16.72 0.84
C ALA A 154 1.17 -17.02 1.93
N GLU A 155 0.20 -17.88 1.64
CA GLU A 155 -0.76 -18.32 2.67
C GLU A 155 -0.05 -18.91 3.91
N PRO A 156 -0.64 -18.76 5.12
CA PRO A 156 -0.13 -19.40 6.33
C PRO A 156 -0.07 -20.92 6.18
N HIS A 157 0.91 -21.54 6.83
CA HIS A 157 1.08 -23.00 6.87
C HIS A 157 0.26 -23.67 7.97
#